data_AF-A0A849ZJ97-F1
#
_entry.id   AF-A0A849ZJ97-F1
#
_cell.length_a   1.000
_cell.length_b   1.000
_cell.length_c   1.000
_cell.angle_alpha   90.00
_cell.angle_beta   90.00
_cell.angle_gamma   90.00
#
_symmetry.space_group_name_H-M   'P 1'
#
loop_
_entity.id
_entity.type
_entity.pdbx_description
1 polymer ?
#
loop_
_entity_poly.entity_id
_entity_poly.type
_entity_poly.pdbx_seq_one_letter_code
_entity_poly.pdbx_strand_id
1 'polypeptide(L)'
;MTVNTVFLRLEGPLQAWGDTSKFVIRRSMEAPTKSGVIGLICCAMGLSREAARKRLPKFNALAMAARIDRPGTRWWDYHTVGAGIGMTTAGGGTKTGAQGTLITRREYLADASFLVALQGDAELIGKVHKALVSPKWPLFLGRKSCPPSLPILAKPREGETWTNPMECVDLLSALKAVPWRPRLNDKERPAGGRCGCLVEWGASEGEPEAPESAEVWYDVPFSFDPPVHHARFVLRDTCAPDIVQEPLQRRTPSPPRPQAGYHTSMWKNEIRPERLRRDQGLCVFCKQPATTVQHVTYRRAGGDETQEDLRSLCRLCHDAVTMIEYGLGMGLDRINPEDLSWRDEIIRTRDEIVKFRSEETRRRALRRAPEDVRREVLEESEA
;
A
#
# COMPACT_ATOMS: atom_id res chain seq x y z
N MET A 1 21.09 -35.12 0.12
CA MET A 1 20.70 -33.98 -0.72
C MET A 1 21.01 -32.73 0.07
N THR A 2 22.00 -31.96 -0.38
CA THR A 2 22.46 -30.76 0.34
C THR A 2 21.72 -29.56 -0.20
N VAL A 3 20.67 -29.14 0.50
CA VAL A 3 19.90 -27.93 0.16
C VAL A 3 20.81 -26.70 0.26
N ASN A 4 21.16 -26.11 -0.89
CA ASN A 4 22.19 -25.06 -1.00
C ASN A 4 21.62 -23.70 -1.41
N THR A 5 20.30 -23.61 -1.67
CA THR A 5 19.67 -22.40 -2.17
C THR A 5 18.38 -22.09 -1.40
N VAL A 6 18.23 -20.84 -0.96
CA VAL A 6 16.99 -20.30 -0.36
C VAL A 6 16.40 -19.21 -1.25
N PHE A 7 15.07 -19.23 -1.40
CA PHE A 7 14.34 -18.27 -2.23
C PHE A 7 13.57 -17.25 -1.41
N LEU A 8 13.67 -15.99 -1.78
CA LEU A 8 12.96 -14.88 -1.15
C LEU A 8 12.06 -14.19 -2.17
N ARG A 9 10.80 -13.98 -1.81
CA ARG A 9 9.83 -13.18 -2.57
C ARG A 9 9.82 -11.76 -2.02
N LEU A 10 10.34 -10.82 -2.80
CA LEU A 10 10.40 -9.40 -2.44
C LEU A 10 9.35 -8.65 -3.26
N GLU A 11 8.13 -8.61 -2.73
CA GLU A 11 6.97 -7.97 -3.33
C GLU A 11 6.26 -7.10 -2.30
N GLY A 12 5.87 -5.90 -2.70
CA GLY A 12 5.18 -4.93 -1.87
C GLY A 12 4.79 -3.70 -2.68
N PRO A 13 3.93 -2.83 -2.13
CA PRO A 13 3.47 -1.62 -2.82
C PRO A 13 4.63 -0.66 -3.13
N LEU A 14 5.60 -0.56 -2.21
CA LEU A 14 6.82 0.22 -2.35
C LEU A 14 8.02 -0.60 -1.90
N GLN A 15 9.17 -0.40 -2.54
CA GLN A 15 10.48 -0.93 -2.14
C GLN A 15 11.54 0.16 -2.25
N ALA A 16 12.66 0.01 -1.55
CA ALA A 16 13.79 0.95 -1.68
C ALA A 16 15.13 0.31 -1.37
N TRP A 17 15.92 0.05 -2.41
CA TRP A 17 17.21 -0.64 -2.32
C TRP A 17 18.32 0.40 -2.47
N GLY A 18 18.85 0.89 -1.35
CA GLY A 18 19.72 2.07 -1.35
C GLY A 18 20.93 1.95 -2.29
N ASP A 19 21.14 3.02 -3.06
CA ASP A 19 22.38 3.29 -3.79
C ASP A 19 23.40 4.01 -2.87
N THR A 20 24.58 4.35 -3.37
CA THR A 20 25.66 5.18 -2.78
C THR A 20 25.25 6.63 -2.45
N SER A 21 23.95 6.91 -2.33
CA SER A 21 23.39 8.22 -2.00
C SER A 21 23.78 8.68 -0.59
N LYS A 22 24.40 9.87 -0.51
CA LYS A 22 24.70 10.56 0.76
C LYS A 22 23.72 11.73 0.95
N PHE A 23 23.36 12.00 2.20
CA PHE A 23 22.58 13.18 2.63
C PHE A 23 21.07 13.18 2.30
N VAL A 24 20.55 14.27 1.73
CA VAL A 24 19.12 14.60 1.62
C VAL A 24 18.42 13.93 0.45
N ILE A 25 19.17 13.54 -0.59
CA ILE A 25 18.68 12.74 -1.70
C ILE A 25 19.02 11.28 -1.41
N ARG A 26 18.02 10.41 -1.43
CA ARG A 26 18.18 8.97 -1.19
C ARG A 26 17.63 8.18 -2.36
N ARG A 27 18.49 7.78 -3.30
CA ARG A 27 18.11 6.97 -4.47
C ARG A 27 17.87 5.51 -4.12
N SER A 28 17.21 4.82 -5.04
CA SER A 28 17.03 3.38 -5.03
C SER A 28 17.62 2.79 -6.31
N MET A 29 18.36 1.70 -6.16
CA MET A 29 18.65 0.77 -7.23
C MET A 29 17.34 0.20 -7.79
N GLU A 30 17.40 -0.29 -9.02
CA GLU A 30 16.26 -0.87 -9.76
C GLU A 30 15.86 -2.29 -9.31
N ALA A 31 16.68 -2.92 -8.47
CA ALA A 31 16.47 -4.26 -7.98
C ALA A 31 17.07 -4.41 -6.57
N PRO A 32 16.73 -5.49 -5.83
CA PRO A 32 17.27 -5.76 -4.51
C PRO A 32 18.80 -5.83 -4.51
N THR A 33 19.41 -5.05 -3.61
CA THR A 33 20.86 -5.06 -3.38
C THR A 33 21.27 -6.17 -2.42
N LYS A 34 22.52 -6.67 -2.53
CA LYS A 34 23.06 -7.69 -1.61
C LYS A 34 23.04 -7.22 -0.17
N SER A 35 23.40 -5.95 0.08
CA SER A 35 23.33 -5.32 1.40
C SER A 35 21.91 -5.26 1.94
N GLY A 36 20.92 -4.95 1.10
CA GLY A 36 19.51 -4.93 1.49
C GLY A 36 19.01 -6.31 1.90
N VAL A 37 19.33 -7.33 1.10
CA VAL A 37 18.92 -8.73 1.37
C VAL A 37 19.64 -9.30 2.58
N ILE A 38 20.96 -9.11 2.72
CA ILE A 38 21.71 -9.55 3.91
C ILE A 38 21.25 -8.80 5.16
N GLY A 39 20.93 -7.51 5.06
CA GLY A 39 20.35 -6.73 6.14
C GLY A 39 18.99 -7.30 6.59
N LEU A 40 18.14 -7.69 5.63
CA LEU A 40 16.88 -8.38 5.91
C LEU A 40 17.11 -9.72 6.64
N ILE A 41 18.10 -10.51 6.23
CA ILE A 41 18.47 -11.77 6.90
C ILE A 41 18.95 -11.50 8.32
N CYS A 42 19.80 -10.50 8.53
CA CYS A 42 20.24 -10.11 9.86
C CYS A 42 19.06 -9.71 10.75
N CYS A 43 18.06 -9.03 10.17
CA CYS A 43 16.81 -8.68 10.84
C CYS A 43 16.03 -9.93 11.27
N ALA A 44 15.86 -10.89 10.36
CA ALA A 44 15.20 -12.17 10.65
C ALA A 44 15.92 -12.95 11.77
N MET A 45 17.26 -12.92 11.77
CA MET A 45 18.09 -13.55 12.80
C MET A 45 18.17 -12.78 14.12
N GLY A 46 17.65 -11.54 14.17
CA GLY A 46 17.72 -10.64 15.33
C GLY A 46 19.14 -10.22 15.70
N LEU A 47 19.98 -9.95 14.70
CA LEU A 47 21.37 -9.51 14.91
C LEU A 47 21.44 -7.98 15.01
N SER A 48 21.96 -7.46 16.13
CA SER A 48 22.32 -6.04 16.23
C SER A 48 23.34 -5.68 15.16
N ARG A 49 23.49 -4.38 14.83
CA ARG A 49 24.48 -3.94 13.82
C ARG A 49 25.90 -4.38 14.17
N GLU A 50 26.26 -4.34 15.45
CA GLU A 50 27.55 -4.81 15.98
C GLU A 50 27.71 -6.32 15.81
N ALA A 51 26.69 -7.11 16.15
CA ALA A 51 26.71 -8.57 16.00
C ALA A 51 26.73 -8.97 14.52
N ALA A 52 25.99 -8.27 13.67
CA ALA A 52 25.96 -8.48 12.23
C ALA A 52 27.35 -8.26 11.62
N ARG A 53 28.09 -7.22 12.03
CA ARG A 53 29.45 -6.94 11.52
C ARG A 53 30.40 -8.13 11.61
N LYS A 54 30.33 -8.91 12.70
CA LYS A 54 31.16 -10.13 12.88
C LYS A 54 30.73 -11.28 11.97
N ARG A 55 29.49 -11.27 11.47
CA ARG A 55 28.90 -12.32 10.64
C ARG A 55 28.86 -11.98 9.15
N LEU A 56 29.01 -10.71 8.79
CA LEU A 56 28.99 -10.25 7.40
C LEU A 56 29.92 -11.04 6.48
N PRO A 57 31.18 -11.39 6.84
CA PRO A 57 32.03 -12.19 5.95
C PRO A 57 31.40 -13.53 5.53
N LYS A 58 30.71 -14.21 6.45
CA LYS A 58 30.01 -15.47 6.15
C LYS A 58 28.79 -15.26 5.25
N PHE A 59 28.02 -14.20 5.47
CA PHE A 59 26.86 -13.89 4.63
C PHE A 59 27.27 -13.39 3.24
N ASN A 60 28.36 -12.66 3.13
CA ASN A 60 28.87 -12.12 1.88
C ASN A 60 29.38 -13.23 0.94
N ALA A 61 29.75 -14.39 1.50
CA ALA A 61 30.11 -15.58 0.73
C ALA A 61 28.91 -16.28 0.05
N LEU A 62 27.67 -15.92 0.41
CA LEU A 62 26.49 -16.39 -0.32
C LEU A 62 26.40 -15.67 -1.67
N ALA A 63 26.32 -16.42 -2.76
CA ALA A 63 26.06 -15.87 -4.08
C ALA A 63 24.59 -15.48 -4.20
N MET A 64 24.30 -14.41 -4.94
CA MET A 64 22.94 -13.88 -5.06
C MET A 64 22.54 -13.68 -6.52
N ALA A 65 21.32 -14.07 -6.84
CA ALA A 65 20.66 -13.66 -8.07
C ALA A 65 19.25 -13.15 -7.80
N ALA A 66 18.75 -12.27 -8.67
CA ALA A 66 17.42 -11.70 -8.59
C ALA A 66 16.73 -11.78 -9.95
N ARG A 67 15.61 -12.49 -10.02
CA ARG A 67 14.68 -12.43 -11.15
C ARG A 67 13.73 -11.25 -10.97
N ILE A 68 13.60 -10.46 -12.02
CA ILE A 68 12.74 -9.28 -12.08
C ILE A 68 11.38 -9.73 -12.62
N ASP A 69 10.48 -10.10 -11.72
CA ASP A 69 9.11 -10.53 -12.09
C ASP A 69 8.28 -9.33 -12.53
N ARG A 70 8.49 -8.18 -11.87
CA ARG A 70 8.00 -6.85 -12.27
C ARG A 70 9.06 -5.81 -11.92
N PRO A 71 9.55 -4.99 -12.88
CA PRO A 71 10.54 -3.96 -12.59
C PRO A 71 10.00 -2.83 -11.70
N GLY A 72 8.67 -2.61 -11.74
CA GLY A 72 8.01 -1.51 -11.06
C GLY A 72 8.29 -0.14 -11.69
N THR A 73 7.87 0.92 -11.02
CA THR A 73 8.02 2.31 -11.47
C THR A 73 8.74 3.12 -10.41
N ARG A 74 9.73 3.93 -10.80
CA ARG A 74 10.43 4.83 -9.89
C ARG A 74 9.50 5.96 -9.43
N TRP A 75 9.49 6.23 -8.13
CA TRP A 75 8.66 7.23 -7.50
C TRP A 75 9.48 8.11 -6.55
N TRP A 76 9.25 9.42 -6.55
CA TRP A 76 9.88 10.37 -5.63
C TRP A 76 8.92 10.76 -4.50
N ASP A 77 9.41 10.61 -3.27
CA ASP A 77 8.74 11.06 -2.05
C ASP A 77 9.40 12.35 -1.54
N TYR A 78 8.60 13.41 -1.43
CA TYR A 78 8.99 14.66 -0.78
C TYR A 78 8.74 14.53 0.72
N HIS A 79 9.81 14.33 1.48
CA HIS A 79 9.72 13.86 2.85
C HIS A 79 10.33 14.87 3.83
N THR A 80 9.47 15.53 4.60
CA THR A 80 9.84 16.53 5.61
C THR A 80 10.00 15.93 7.00
N VAL A 81 10.88 16.50 7.82
CA VAL A 81 11.07 16.15 9.23
C VAL A 81 11.15 17.44 10.03
N GLY A 82 10.50 17.48 11.21
CA GLY A 82 10.55 18.61 12.14
C GLY A 82 9.61 19.78 11.84
N ALA A 83 8.82 19.72 10.76
CA ALA A 83 7.89 20.76 10.35
C ALA A 83 6.96 21.21 11.50
N GLY A 84 7.22 22.39 12.07
CA GLY A 84 6.49 22.97 13.20
C GLY A 84 6.93 22.51 14.60
N ILE A 85 7.63 21.38 14.72
CA ILE A 85 8.07 20.78 15.99
C ILE A 85 9.52 21.16 16.32
N GLY A 86 10.31 21.48 15.30
CA GLY A 86 11.74 21.79 15.39
C GLY A 86 12.63 20.54 15.35
N MET A 87 13.94 20.76 15.16
CA MET A 87 14.94 19.70 15.06
C MET A 87 16.12 19.93 15.99
N THR A 88 16.49 18.89 16.74
CA THR A 88 17.69 18.89 17.57
C THR A 88 18.96 18.89 16.70
N THR A 89 19.89 19.76 17.05
CA THR A 89 21.20 19.90 16.40
C THR A 89 22.26 19.10 17.14
N ALA A 90 23.39 18.83 16.48
CA ALA A 90 24.52 18.14 17.12
C ALA A 90 25.06 18.88 18.36
N GLY A 91 24.91 20.20 18.43
CA GLY A 91 25.27 21.02 19.60
C GLY A 91 24.21 21.05 20.71
N GLY A 92 23.17 20.23 20.65
CA GLY A 92 22.12 20.12 21.67
C GLY A 92 21.00 21.17 21.59
N GLY A 93 21.14 22.20 20.75
CA GLY A 93 20.07 23.20 20.51
C GLY A 93 18.96 22.68 19.60
N THR A 94 17.79 23.32 19.61
CA THR A 94 16.66 23.01 18.70
C THR A 94 16.45 24.12 17.69
N LYS A 95 16.48 23.80 16.40
CA LYS A 95 16.09 24.73 15.32
C LYS A 95 14.58 24.73 15.18
N THR A 96 13.96 25.91 15.23
CA THR A 96 12.51 26.10 15.09
C THR A 96 12.20 26.99 13.86
N GLY A 97 10.91 27.17 13.56
CA GLY A 97 10.46 28.00 12.43
C GLY A 97 10.90 27.46 11.06
N ALA A 98 11.20 28.36 10.12
CA ALA A 98 11.60 28.00 8.75
C ALA A 98 12.86 27.13 8.66
N GLN A 99 13.76 27.21 9.65
CA GLN A 99 14.97 26.40 9.72
C GLN A 99 14.82 25.09 10.53
N GLY A 100 13.64 24.86 11.10
CA GLY A 100 13.30 23.64 11.84
C GLY A 100 12.82 22.49 10.96
N THR A 101 12.78 22.66 9.63
CA THR A 101 12.31 21.63 8.70
C THR A 101 13.47 21.11 7.85
N LEU A 102 13.79 19.83 7.97
CA LEU A 102 14.67 19.14 7.02
C LEU A 102 13.83 18.51 5.92
N ILE A 103 14.14 18.88 4.68
CA ILE A 103 13.53 18.29 3.50
C ILE A 103 14.47 17.20 2.97
N THR A 104 13.95 15.99 2.80
CA THR A 104 14.62 14.89 2.11
C THR A 104 13.80 14.45 0.90
N ARG A 105 14.47 14.03 -0.16
CA ARG A 105 13.84 13.44 -1.36
C ARG A 105 14.26 11.99 -1.43
N ARG A 106 13.28 11.08 -1.38
CA ARG A 106 13.54 9.64 -1.28
C ARG A 106 12.91 8.94 -2.46
N GLU A 107 13.70 8.18 -3.19
CA GLU A 107 13.24 7.38 -4.31
C GLU A 107 12.78 6.00 -3.84
N TYR A 108 11.68 5.52 -4.41
CA TYR A 108 11.11 4.19 -4.19
C TYR A 108 10.84 3.52 -5.53
N LEU A 109 10.78 2.19 -5.51
CA LEU A 109 10.19 1.38 -6.58
C LEU A 109 8.75 1.06 -6.18
N ALA A 110 7.79 1.59 -6.92
CA ALA A 110 6.38 1.29 -6.78
C ALA A 110 6.02 0.04 -7.61
N ASP A 111 5.24 -0.86 -7.02
CA ASP A 111 4.68 -2.03 -7.70
C ASP A 111 5.71 -2.99 -8.35
N ALA A 112 6.89 -3.08 -7.73
CA ALA A 112 7.95 -4.01 -8.12
C ALA A 112 7.79 -5.37 -7.44
N SER A 113 8.22 -6.43 -8.12
CA SER A 113 8.25 -7.80 -7.59
C SER A 113 9.51 -8.51 -8.05
N PHE A 114 10.22 -9.10 -7.10
CA PHE A 114 11.46 -9.84 -7.35
C PHE A 114 11.42 -11.21 -6.68
N LEU A 115 12.06 -12.18 -7.34
CA LEU A 115 12.45 -13.44 -6.72
C LEU A 115 13.97 -13.42 -6.54
N VAL A 116 14.44 -13.48 -5.30
CA VAL A 116 15.87 -13.55 -4.98
C VAL A 116 16.24 -14.99 -4.63
N ALA A 117 17.31 -15.50 -5.24
CA ALA A 117 17.96 -16.73 -4.84
C ALA A 117 19.27 -16.40 -4.12
N LEU A 118 19.49 -17.03 -2.96
CA LEU A 118 20.77 -17.01 -2.27
C LEU A 118 21.32 -18.43 -2.22
N GLN A 119 22.51 -18.61 -2.76
CA GLN A 119 23.15 -19.92 -2.91
C GLN A 119 24.49 -19.95 -2.16
N GLY A 120 24.80 -21.07 -1.50
CA GLY A 120 26.08 -21.26 -0.82
C GLY A 120 26.08 -22.44 0.15
N ASP A 121 26.84 -22.31 1.23
CA ASP A 121 26.97 -23.35 2.26
C ASP A 121 25.61 -23.80 2.83
N ALA A 122 25.36 -25.11 2.81
CA ALA A 122 24.08 -25.70 3.18
C ALA A 122 23.72 -25.47 4.65
N GLU A 123 24.70 -25.44 5.56
CA GLU A 123 24.46 -25.17 6.98
C GLU A 123 24.00 -23.72 7.18
N LEU A 124 24.68 -22.77 6.53
CA LEU A 124 24.30 -21.36 6.54
C LEU A 124 22.92 -21.13 5.92
N ILE A 125 22.63 -21.75 4.78
CA ILE A 125 21.31 -21.69 4.12
C ILE A 125 20.22 -22.23 5.05
N GLY A 126 20.47 -23.36 5.72
CA GLY A 126 19.56 -23.91 6.73
C GLY A 126 19.29 -22.94 7.88
N LYS A 127 20.32 -22.22 8.37
CA LYS A 127 20.17 -21.19 9.41
C LYS A 127 19.38 -19.98 8.91
N VAL A 128 19.62 -19.52 7.69
CA VAL A 128 18.88 -18.40 7.06
C VAL A 128 17.42 -18.78 6.89
N HIS A 129 17.14 -19.96 6.33
CA HIS A 129 15.78 -20.48 6.16
C HIS A 129 15.02 -20.50 7.49
N LYS A 130 15.59 -21.11 8.55
CA LYS A 130 14.95 -21.16 9.88
C LYS A 130 14.62 -19.78 10.43
N ALA A 131 15.51 -18.80 10.23
CA ALA A 131 15.28 -17.43 10.67
C ALA A 131 14.17 -16.73 9.88
N LEU A 132 14.07 -16.97 8.56
CA LEU A 132 13.02 -16.39 7.72
C LEU A 132 11.65 -17.01 7.98
N VAL A 133 11.58 -18.26 8.45
CA VAL A 133 10.31 -18.90 8.89
C VAL A 133 9.73 -18.19 10.12
N SER A 134 10.58 -17.78 11.06
CA SER A 134 10.17 -17.12 12.32
C SER A 134 11.08 -15.93 12.63
N PRO A 135 10.92 -14.79 11.93
CA PRO A 135 11.81 -13.65 12.07
C PRO A 135 11.69 -13.01 13.45
N LYS A 136 12.84 -12.70 14.07
CA LYS A 136 12.88 -12.04 15.38
C LYS A 136 12.44 -10.58 15.35
N TRP A 137 12.65 -9.90 14.23
CA TRP A 137 12.27 -8.50 14.04
C TRP A 137 11.43 -8.33 12.76
N PRO A 138 10.62 -7.25 12.67
CA PRO A 138 9.83 -6.97 11.48
C PRO A 138 10.69 -6.86 10.22
N LEU A 139 10.31 -7.59 9.18
CA LEU A 139 10.97 -7.56 7.88
C LEU A 139 10.35 -6.47 7.00
N PHE A 140 11.18 -5.78 6.23
CA PHE A 140 10.77 -4.68 5.36
C PHE A 140 11.65 -4.64 4.10
N LEU A 141 11.10 -4.09 3.02
CA LEU A 141 11.74 -4.04 1.70
C LEU A 141 12.61 -2.78 1.59
N GLY A 142 13.77 -2.85 2.27
CA GLY A 142 14.79 -1.82 2.31
C GLY A 142 14.54 -0.73 3.35
N ARG A 143 13.42 -0.01 3.30
CA ARG A 143 13.02 0.97 4.34
C ARG A 143 11.89 0.42 5.20
N LYS A 144 11.86 0.77 6.49
CA LYS A 144 10.80 0.34 7.43
C LYS A 144 9.37 0.67 6.98
N SER A 145 9.21 1.72 6.18
CA SER A 145 7.91 2.13 5.61
C SER A 145 7.45 1.27 4.43
N CYS A 146 8.24 0.28 4.01
CA CYS A 146 7.97 -0.61 2.88
C CYS A 146 7.63 -2.02 3.38
N PRO A 147 6.40 -2.27 3.87
CA PRO A 147 6.01 -3.61 4.29
C PRO A 147 5.91 -4.54 3.07
N PRO A 148 6.30 -5.81 3.19
CA PRO A 148 6.06 -6.78 2.14
C PRO A 148 4.57 -7.15 2.05
N SER A 149 4.07 -7.41 0.84
CA SER A 149 2.68 -7.87 0.61
C SER A 149 2.54 -9.39 0.67
N LEU A 150 3.67 -10.11 0.70
CA LEU A 150 3.76 -11.57 0.83
C LEU A 150 4.79 -11.95 1.90
N PRO A 151 4.71 -13.18 2.45
CA PRO A 151 5.82 -13.72 3.22
C PRO A 151 7.14 -13.64 2.43
N ILE A 152 8.20 -13.13 3.08
CA ILE A 152 9.51 -12.97 2.42
C ILE A 152 10.05 -14.33 1.98
N LEU A 153 9.90 -15.38 2.79
CA LEU A 153 10.26 -16.72 2.38
C LEU A 153 9.29 -17.21 1.30
N ALA A 154 9.79 -17.44 0.08
CA ALA A 154 8.97 -17.96 -1.00
C ALA A 154 8.49 -19.38 -0.65
N LYS A 155 7.21 -19.69 -0.88
CA LYS A 155 6.64 -21.00 -0.57
C LYS A 155 6.04 -21.63 -1.81
N PRO A 156 6.24 -22.94 -2.03
CA PRO A 156 5.53 -23.65 -3.07
C PRO A 156 4.02 -23.66 -2.78
N ARG A 157 3.23 -23.72 -3.84
CA ARG A 157 1.78 -23.94 -3.77
C ARG A 157 1.44 -25.43 -3.89
N GLU A 158 0.20 -25.75 -3.56
CA GLU A 158 -0.35 -27.08 -3.78
C GLU A 158 -0.16 -27.50 -5.25
N GLY A 159 0.40 -28.69 -5.47
CA GLY A 159 0.72 -29.24 -6.79
C GLY A 159 2.07 -28.80 -7.38
N GLU A 160 2.81 -27.89 -6.76
CA GLU A 160 4.17 -27.54 -7.21
C GLU A 160 5.21 -28.52 -6.65
N THR A 161 6.24 -28.83 -7.44
CA THR A 161 7.26 -29.85 -7.12
C THR A 161 8.52 -29.30 -6.46
N TRP A 162 8.71 -27.97 -6.44
CA TRP A 162 9.89 -27.33 -5.88
C TRP A 162 9.75 -27.14 -4.35
N THR A 163 10.89 -27.06 -3.65
CA THR A 163 10.94 -26.82 -2.20
C THR A 163 11.74 -25.57 -1.87
N ASN A 164 11.59 -25.06 -0.65
CA ASN A 164 12.45 -23.99 -0.15
C ASN A 164 12.95 -24.37 1.26
N PRO A 165 14.27 -24.56 1.48
CA PRO A 165 15.34 -24.48 0.49
C PRO A 165 15.34 -25.65 -0.50
N MET A 166 16.11 -25.56 -1.58
CA MET A 166 16.36 -26.67 -2.52
C MET A 166 17.82 -26.74 -2.95
N GLU A 167 18.19 -27.84 -3.57
CA GLU A 167 19.49 -28.01 -4.24
C GLU A 167 19.40 -27.47 -5.67
N CYS A 168 20.29 -26.55 -6.03
CA CYS A 168 20.42 -26.00 -7.37
C CYS A 168 21.88 -26.09 -7.82
N VAL A 169 22.07 -26.35 -9.12
CA VAL A 169 23.40 -26.41 -9.76
C VAL A 169 24.03 -25.02 -9.77
N ASP A 170 23.28 -24.03 -10.21
CA ASP A 170 23.73 -22.65 -10.36
C ASP A 170 22.58 -21.65 -10.11
N LEU A 171 22.92 -20.37 -10.01
CA LEU A 171 21.97 -19.29 -9.74
C LEU A 171 20.90 -19.13 -10.83
N LEU A 172 21.24 -19.32 -12.11
CA LEU A 172 20.29 -19.13 -13.21
C LEU A 172 19.28 -20.28 -13.24
N SER A 173 19.72 -21.51 -13.02
CA SER A 173 18.89 -22.68 -12.81
C SER A 173 17.97 -22.52 -11.60
N ALA A 174 18.48 -21.94 -10.50
CA ALA A 174 17.69 -21.63 -9.32
C ALA A 174 16.55 -20.64 -9.63
N LEU A 175 16.81 -19.58 -10.38
CA LEU A 175 15.78 -18.61 -10.77
C LEU A 175 14.70 -19.19 -11.69
N LYS A 176 15.01 -20.24 -12.47
CA LYS A 176 14.05 -20.95 -13.33
C LYS A 176 13.17 -21.93 -12.54
N ALA A 177 13.72 -22.54 -11.48
CA ALA A 177 13.06 -23.60 -10.71
C ALA A 177 11.77 -23.16 -10.00
N VAL A 178 11.65 -21.88 -9.66
CA VAL A 178 10.43 -21.32 -9.05
C VAL A 178 9.55 -20.75 -10.16
N PRO A 179 8.27 -21.13 -10.29
CA PRO A 179 7.41 -20.58 -11.34
C PRO A 179 7.20 -19.06 -11.25
N TRP A 180 6.96 -18.42 -12.38
CA TRP A 180 6.45 -17.05 -12.43
C TRP A 180 4.92 -17.07 -12.37
N ARG A 181 4.35 -16.12 -11.61
CA ARG A 181 2.90 -16.00 -11.42
C ARG A 181 2.47 -14.55 -11.58
N PRO A 182 1.29 -14.28 -12.16
CA PRO A 182 0.77 -12.94 -12.23
C PRO A 182 0.37 -12.42 -10.85
N ARG A 183 0.48 -11.11 -10.67
CA ARG A 183 -0.04 -10.43 -9.50
C ARG A 183 -1.52 -10.16 -9.72
N LEU A 184 -2.39 -10.60 -8.81
CA LEU A 184 -3.85 -10.48 -8.97
C LEU A 184 -4.30 -11.00 -10.35
N ASN A 185 -5.41 -10.50 -10.89
CA ASN A 185 -5.90 -10.89 -12.20
C ASN A 185 -5.19 -10.15 -13.35
N ASP A 186 -3.96 -9.67 -13.13
CA ASP A 186 -3.18 -8.99 -14.16
C ASP A 186 -2.98 -9.95 -15.34
N LYS A 187 -3.28 -9.49 -16.56
CA LYS A 187 -3.13 -10.27 -17.80
C LYS A 187 -1.75 -10.13 -18.42
N GLU A 188 -0.97 -9.13 -18.00
CA GLU A 188 0.38 -8.94 -18.47
C GLU A 188 1.27 -10.13 -18.06
N ARG A 189 2.11 -10.56 -19.00
CA ARG A 189 3.05 -11.67 -18.84
C ARG A 189 4.42 -11.22 -19.30
N PRO A 190 5.50 -11.84 -18.82
CA PRO A 190 6.84 -11.56 -19.33
C PRO A 190 6.89 -11.82 -20.84
N ALA A 191 7.44 -10.89 -21.61
CA ALA A 191 7.50 -11.00 -23.06
C ALA A 191 8.27 -12.27 -23.46
N GLY A 192 7.68 -13.09 -24.31
CA GLY A 192 8.26 -14.38 -24.72
C GLY A 192 8.46 -15.38 -23.58
N GLY A 193 7.78 -15.21 -22.43
CA GLY A 193 7.94 -16.06 -21.25
C GLY A 193 9.28 -15.87 -20.54
N ARG A 194 10.02 -14.79 -20.84
CA ARG A 194 11.34 -14.52 -20.27
C ARG A 194 11.29 -13.36 -19.29
N CYS A 195 11.90 -13.54 -18.13
CA CYS A 195 12.09 -12.51 -17.13
C CYS A 195 13.54 -12.02 -17.17
N GLY A 196 13.76 -10.72 -17.06
CA GLY A 196 15.10 -10.19 -16.81
C GLY A 196 15.61 -10.69 -15.45
N CYS A 197 16.92 -10.94 -15.35
CA CYS A 197 17.55 -11.29 -14.09
C CYS A 197 18.91 -10.63 -13.93
N LEU A 198 19.31 -10.47 -12.67
CA LEU A 198 20.61 -10.00 -12.24
C LEU A 198 21.29 -11.15 -11.52
N VAL A 199 22.46 -11.56 -11.99
CA VAL A 199 23.19 -12.72 -11.48
C VAL A 199 24.55 -12.27 -11.00
N GLU A 200 24.89 -12.55 -9.74
CA GLU A 200 26.24 -12.31 -9.23
C GLU A 200 27.24 -13.20 -9.96
N TRP A 201 28.26 -12.57 -10.54
CA TRP A 201 29.36 -13.28 -11.16
C TRP A 201 30.46 -13.53 -10.13
N GLY A 202 30.99 -14.75 -10.13
CA GLY A 202 32.15 -15.15 -9.34
C GLY A 202 33.18 -15.82 -10.23
N ALA A 203 34.45 -15.56 -9.95
CA ALA A 203 35.56 -16.19 -10.66
C ALA A 203 35.52 -17.72 -10.46
N SER A 204 35.82 -18.46 -11.51
CA SER A 204 35.99 -19.92 -11.50
C SER A 204 37.34 -20.32 -12.07
N GLU A 205 37.78 -21.56 -11.88
CA GLU A 205 39.06 -22.05 -12.44
C GLU A 205 39.13 -21.91 -13.98
N GLY A 206 37.99 -22.02 -14.67
CA GLY A 206 37.90 -21.88 -16.13
C GLY A 206 37.67 -20.44 -16.61
N GLU A 207 37.11 -19.58 -15.76
CA GLU A 207 36.81 -18.18 -16.07
C GLU A 207 37.23 -17.30 -14.88
N PRO A 208 38.54 -16.99 -14.75
CA PRO A 208 39.06 -16.23 -13.62
C PRO A 208 38.80 -14.72 -13.75
N GLU A 209 38.55 -14.24 -14.96
CA GLU A 209 38.33 -12.83 -15.29
C GLU A 209 36.85 -12.55 -15.55
N ALA A 210 36.37 -11.42 -15.02
CA ALA A 210 34.99 -11.01 -15.24
C ALA A 210 34.78 -10.69 -16.73
N PRO A 211 33.67 -11.13 -17.34
CA PRO A 211 33.37 -10.79 -18.73
C PRO A 211 33.11 -9.29 -18.86
N GLU A 212 33.33 -8.73 -20.06
CA GLU A 212 33.14 -7.29 -20.33
C GLU A 212 31.71 -6.80 -20.04
N SER A 213 30.72 -7.70 -20.11
CA SER A 213 29.32 -7.41 -19.79
C SER A 213 29.03 -7.28 -18.29
N ALA A 214 29.98 -7.54 -17.41
CA ALA A 214 29.79 -7.49 -15.97
C ALA A 214 29.76 -6.04 -15.44
N GLU A 215 28.68 -5.70 -14.75
CA GLU A 215 28.56 -4.41 -14.06
C GLU A 215 29.18 -4.48 -12.67
N VAL A 216 29.79 -3.38 -12.23
CA VAL A 216 30.35 -3.25 -10.88
C VAL A 216 29.31 -2.61 -9.96
N TRP A 217 28.85 -3.36 -8.96
CA TRP A 217 27.87 -2.89 -7.97
C TRP A 217 28.53 -2.79 -6.58
N TYR A 218 28.43 -1.62 -5.94
CA TYR A 218 28.97 -1.36 -4.59
C TYR A 218 27.94 -1.67 -3.50
N ASP A 219 27.54 -2.94 -3.39
CA ASP A 219 26.45 -3.35 -2.52
C ASP A 219 26.76 -4.56 -1.63
N VAL A 220 28.01 -5.02 -1.55
CA VAL A 220 28.43 -6.06 -0.59
C VAL A 220 28.67 -5.42 0.76
N PRO A 221 27.87 -5.69 1.82
CA PRO A 221 27.98 -4.96 3.09
C PRO A 221 29.28 -5.31 3.85
N PHE A 222 30.06 -4.28 4.17
CA PHE A 222 31.19 -4.37 5.12
C PHE A 222 30.80 -3.92 6.53
N SER A 223 29.98 -2.87 6.62
CA SER A 223 29.39 -2.39 7.86
C SER A 223 28.01 -1.80 7.59
N PHE A 224 27.09 -1.94 8.55
CA PHE A 224 25.79 -1.26 8.53
C PHE A 224 25.81 0.06 9.34
N ASP A 225 26.86 0.31 10.11
CA ASP A 225 27.02 1.52 10.94
C ASP A 225 28.52 1.90 11.07
N PRO A 226 29.00 2.97 10.40
CA PRO A 226 28.34 3.60 9.25
C PRO A 226 28.18 2.60 8.09
N PRO A 227 27.25 2.84 7.15
CA PRO A 227 27.08 1.98 5.98
C PRO A 227 28.31 2.06 5.06
N VAL A 228 28.98 0.93 4.86
CA VAL A 228 30.15 0.77 3.98
C VAL A 228 29.96 -0.50 3.15
N HIS A 229 30.25 -0.42 1.85
CA HIS A 229 30.04 -1.52 0.91
C HIS A 229 31.29 -1.77 0.06
N HIS A 230 31.56 -3.04 -0.23
CA HIS A 230 32.51 -3.48 -1.25
C HIS A 230 31.80 -3.71 -2.59
N ALA A 231 32.61 -3.79 -3.64
CA ALA A 231 32.15 -4.12 -4.98
C ALA A 231 31.87 -5.61 -5.15
N ARG A 232 30.94 -5.93 -6.05
CA ARG A 232 30.79 -7.24 -6.71
C ARG A 232 30.47 -7.04 -8.18
N PHE A 233 30.63 -8.11 -8.96
CA PHE A 233 30.26 -8.14 -10.37
C PHE A 233 28.85 -8.71 -10.54
N VAL A 234 28.04 -8.07 -11.37
CA VAL A 234 26.65 -8.44 -11.65
C VAL A 234 26.45 -8.52 -13.15
N LEU A 235 25.91 -9.63 -13.62
CA LEU A 235 25.51 -9.84 -15.01
C LEU A 235 24.02 -9.59 -15.18
N ARG A 236 23.67 -8.90 -16.25
CA ARG A 236 22.29 -8.84 -16.75
C ARG A 236 22.05 -10.01 -17.68
N ASP A 237 21.06 -10.81 -17.35
CA ASP A 237 20.66 -11.96 -18.15
C ASP A 237 19.13 -12.07 -18.21
N THR A 238 18.64 -13.13 -18.85
CA THR A 238 17.22 -13.48 -18.91
C THR A 238 17.06 -14.95 -18.55
N CYS A 239 16.01 -15.27 -17.79
CA CYS A 239 15.61 -16.64 -17.50
C CYS A 239 14.18 -16.89 -17.99
N ALA A 240 13.89 -18.14 -18.34
CA ALA A 240 12.58 -18.60 -18.76
C ALA A 240 12.02 -19.56 -17.70
N PRO A 241 11.34 -19.05 -16.65
CA PRO A 241 10.66 -19.90 -15.69
C PRO A 241 9.33 -20.41 -16.24
N ASP A 242 8.77 -21.43 -15.62
CA ASP A 242 7.40 -21.86 -15.92
C ASP A 242 6.41 -20.73 -15.61
N ILE A 243 5.53 -20.41 -16.58
CA ILE A 243 4.53 -19.35 -16.44
C ILE A 243 3.19 -19.97 -16.02
N VAL A 244 2.79 -19.74 -14.77
CA VAL A 244 1.53 -20.26 -14.23
C VAL A 244 0.42 -19.22 -14.37
N GLN A 245 -0.81 -19.67 -14.67
CA GLN A 245 -1.96 -18.79 -14.87
C GLN A 245 -2.55 -18.26 -13.56
N GLU A 246 -2.49 -19.07 -12.51
CA GLU A 246 -3.08 -18.73 -11.22
C GLU A 246 -2.30 -17.62 -10.52
N PRO A 247 -3.02 -16.62 -9.97
CA PRO A 247 -2.39 -15.44 -9.43
C PRO A 247 -1.77 -15.67 -8.06
N LEU A 248 -0.63 -15.00 -7.82
CA LEU A 248 0.12 -15.08 -6.59
C LEU A 248 -0.62 -14.42 -5.41
N GLN A 249 -1.47 -13.43 -5.69
CA GLN A 249 -2.33 -12.77 -4.72
C GLN A 249 -3.75 -12.72 -5.27
N ARG A 250 -4.74 -12.67 -4.37
CA ARG A 250 -6.12 -12.31 -4.70
C ARG A 250 -6.47 -11.01 -3.99
N ARG A 251 -7.40 -10.23 -4.54
CA ARG A 251 -7.88 -9.03 -3.84
C ARG A 251 -8.46 -9.47 -2.50
N THR A 252 -7.99 -8.83 -1.42
CA THR A 252 -8.63 -8.99 -0.12
C THR A 252 -10.07 -8.50 -0.27
N PRO A 253 -11.09 -9.34 -0.04
CA PRO A 253 -12.47 -8.89 -0.08
C PRO A 253 -12.65 -7.80 0.97
N SER A 254 -13.51 -6.82 0.68
CA SER A 254 -13.92 -5.85 1.68
C SER A 254 -14.44 -6.59 2.92
N PRO A 255 -14.11 -6.15 4.15
CA PRO A 255 -14.71 -6.74 5.33
C PRO A 255 -16.24 -6.65 5.18
N PRO A 256 -16.99 -7.72 5.54
CA PRO A 256 -18.44 -7.68 5.47
C PRO A 256 -18.93 -6.53 6.34
N ARG A 257 -19.74 -5.64 5.75
CA ARG A 257 -20.41 -4.55 6.47
C ARG A 257 -21.91 -4.79 6.35
N PRO A 258 -22.69 -4.64 7.44
CA PRO A 258 -24.13 -4.63 7.32
C PRO A 258 -24.54 -3.52 6.36
N GLN A 259 -25.46 -3.82 5.45
CA GLN A 259 -25.97 -2.88 4.46
C GLN A 259 -27.49 -2.84 4.57
N ALA A 260 -28.05 -1.63 4.59
CA ALA A 260 -29.49 -1.48 4.61
C ALA A 260 -30.11 -2.12 3.36
N GLY A 261 -31.03 -3.05 3.57
CA GLY A 261 -31.74 -3.76 2.52
C GLY A 261 -32.83 -2.92 1.89
N TYR A 262 -32.56 -1.70 1.40
CA TYR A 262 -33.60 -0.76 0.92
C TYR A 262 -34.54 -1.35 -0.15
N HIS A 263 -34.10 -2.38 -0.86
CA HIS A 263 -34.86 -3.06 -1.90
C HIS A 263 -35.72 -4.23 -1.39
N THR A 264 -35.50 -4.73 -0.17
CA THR A 264 -36.21 -5.89 0.39
C THR A 264 -37.67 -5.57 0.69
N SER A 265 -38.53 -6.59 0.65
CA SER A 265 -39.95 -6.47 1.02
C SER A 265 -40.09 -6.06 2.48
N MET A 266 -39.29 -6.63 3.36
CA MET A 266 -39.29 -6.34 4.80
C MET A 266 -38.98 -4.87 5.08
N TRP A 267 -37.98 -4.28 4.44
CA TRP A 267 -37.70 -2.85 4.57
C TRP A 267 -38.88 -1.98 4.09
N LYS A 268 -39.41 -2.29 2.90
CA LYS A 268 -40.44 -1.47 2.25
C LYS A 268 -41.81 -1.54 2.93
N ASN A 269 -42.17 -2.70 3.45
CA ASN A 269 -43.53 -2.99 3.91
C ASN A 269 -43.66 -2.99 5.44
N GLU A 270 -42.57 -3.25 6.17
CA GLU A 270 -42.61 -3.42 7.62
C GLU A 270 -41.78 -2.33 8.31
N ILE A 271 -40.46 -2.35 8.16
CA ILE A 271 -39.52 -1.52 8.94
C ILE A 271 -39.73 -0.01 8.69
N ARG A 272 -39.72 0.43 7.42
CA ARG A 272 -39.88 1.85 7.07
C ARG A 272 -41.28 2.38 7.42
N PRO A 273 -42.39 1.70 7.03
CA PRO A 273 -43.72 2.16 7.41
C PRO A 273 -43.96 2.18 8.92
N GLU A 274 -43.42 1.21 9.66
CA GLU A 274 -43.50 1.19 11.12
C GLU A 274 -42.81 2.40 11.75
N ARG A 275 -41.58 2.73 11.33
CA ARG A 275 -40.88 3.90 11.87
C ARG A 275 -41.61 5.20 11.55
N LEU A 276 -42.12 5.35 10.31
CA LEU A 276 -42.92 6.51 9.93
C LEU A 276 -44.20 6.62 10.77
N ARG A 277 -44.92 5.51 11.02
CA ARG A 277 -46.11 5.50 11.88
C ARG A 277 -45.78 5.87 13.32
N ARG A 278 -44.67 5.36 13.87
CA ARG A 278 -44.23 5.68 15.24
C ARG A 278 -43.96 7.17 15.42
N ASP A 279 -43.38 7.81 14.42
CA ASP A 279 -43.14 9.27 14.40
C ASP A 279 -44.35 10.07 13.90
N GLN A 280 -45.53 9.45 13.81
CA GLN A 280 -46.78 10.06 13.36
C GLN A 280 -46.70 10.67 11.94
N GLY A 281 -45.81 10.14 11.10
CA GLY A 281 -45.55 10.66 9.76
C GLY A 281 -44.83 12.01 9.75
N LEU A 282 -44.24 12.43 10.86
CA LEU A 282 -43.56 13.71 11.01
C LEU A 282 -42.04 13.55 11.09
N CYS A 283 -41.33 14.53 10.56
CA CYS A 283 -39.89 14.66 10.67
C CYS A 283 -39.54 14.90 12.14
N VAL A 284 -38.71 14.04 12.74
CA VAL A 284 -38.34 14.18 14.15
C VAL A 284 -37.66 15.53 14.44
N PHE A 285 -36.94 16.07 13.46
CA PHE A 285 -36.20 17.32 13.55
C PHE A 285 -37.07 18.58 13.40
N CYS A 286 -37.75 18.75 12.26
CA CYS A 286 -38.46 19.99 11.91
C CYS A 286 -39.99 19.89 11.95
N LYS A 287 -40.55 18.72 12.27
CA LYS A 287 -41.99 18.44 12.33
C LYS A 287 -42.77 18.62 11.02
N GLN A 288 -42.10 18.82 9.89
CA GLN A 288 -42.71 18.71 8.55
C GLN A 288 -43.01 17.25 8.20
N PRO A 289 -43.90 16.96 7.24
CA PRO A 289 -44.17 15.58 6.81
C PRO A 289 -42.89 14.81 6.46
N ALA A 290 -42.69 13.66 7.10
CA ALA A 290 -41.57 12.77 6.84
C ALA A 290 -41.81 11.93 5.59
N THR A 291 -40.78 11.81 4.77
CA THR A 291 -40.81 11.01 3.54
C THR A 291 -39.68 9.98 3.49
N THR A 292 -38.66 10.14 4.35
CA THR A 292 -37.48 9.29 4.44
C THR A 292 -37.27 8.80 5.87
N VAL A 293 -36.46 7.77 6.01
CA VAL A 293 -36.03 7.23 7.31
C VAL A 293 -34.50 7.22 7.30
N GLN A 294 -33.90 7.92 8.26
CA GLN A 294 -32.46 8.00 8.48
C GLN A 294 -32.02 6.86 9.41
N HIS A 295 -30.90 6.21 9.08
CA HIS A 295 -30.22 5.31 10.01
C HIS A 295 -29.31 6.12 10.93
N VAL A 296 -29.49 6.04 12.24
CA VAL A 296 -28.55 6.59 13.25
C VAL A 296 -27.44 5.59 13.57
N THR A 297 -27.63 4.31 13.21
CA THR A 297 -26.56 3.31 13.16
C THR A 297 -26.87 2.25 12.10
N TYR A 298 -25.83 1.68 11.50
CA TYR A 298 -25.93 0.56 10.54
C TYR A 298 -25.62 -0.80 11.16
N ARG A 299 -25.42 -0.91 12.48
CA ARG A 299 -24.95 -2.15 13.13
C ARG A 299 -25.86 -3.36 12.91
N ARG A 300 -27.17 -3.14 12.79
CA ARG A 300 -28.20 -4.16 12.53
C ARG A 300 -28.83 -4.03 11.13
N ALA A 301 -28.20 -3.27 10.25
CA ALA A 301 -28.77 -2.99 8.94
C ALA A 301 -28.81 -4.24 8.06
N GLY A 302 -29.89 -4.41 7.30
CA GLY A 302 -30.11 -5.56 6.43
C GLY A 302 -31.24 -6.49 6.88
N GLY A 303 -31.99 -6.12 7.91
CA GLY A 303 -33.24 -6.77 8.25
C GLY A 303 -33.56 -6.90 9.75
N ASP A 304 -32.57 -6.68 10.61
CA ASP A 304 -32.70 -6.74 12.06
C ASP A 304 -32.75 -5.33 12.69
N GLU A 305 -33.04 -4.31 11.88
CA GLU A 305 -33.11 -2.92 12.33
C GLU A 305 -34.19 -2.75 13.40
N THR A 306 -33.80 -2.16 14.52
CA THR A 306 -34.73 -1.80 15.58
C THR A 306 -35.24 -0.37 15.36
N GLN A 307 -36.34 -0.03 16.02
CA GLN A 307 -36.87 1.34 15.97
C GLN A 307 -35.89 2.38 16.52
N GLU A 308 -34.93 2.00 17.38
CA GLU A 308 -33.88 2.89 17.88
C GLU A 308 -32.82 3.21 16.84
N ASP A 309 -32.64 2.35 15.84
CA ASP A 309 -31.65 2.53 14.77
C ASP A 309 -32.09 3.57 13.73
N LEU A 310 -33.36 4.00 13.76
CA LEU A 310 -34.01 4.71 12.67
C LEU A 310 -34.70 6.00 13.14
N ARG A 311 -34.73 7.04 12.31
CA ARG A 311 -35.46 8.30 12.55
C ARG A 311 -36.20 8.78 11.31
N SER A 312 -37.48 9.13 11.45
CA SER A 312 -38.25 9.69 10.34
C SER A 312 -37.83 11.13 10.06
N LEU A 313 -37.51 11.43 8.80
CA LEU A 313 -37.10 12.76 8.36
C LEU A 313 -37.89 13.19 7.12
N CYS A 314 -38.05 14.51 6.96
CA CYS A 314 -38.39 15.06 5.66
C CYS A 314 -37.14 15.05 4.76
N ARG A 315 -37.35 15.07 3.44
CA ARG A 315 -36.25 14.99 2.47
C ARG A 315 -35.13 16.01 2.71
N LEU A 316 -35.49 17.26 3.01
CA LEU A 316 -34.50 18.32 3.26
C LEU A 316 -33.64 18.07 4.50
N CYS A 317 -34.23 17.61 5.60
CA CYS A 317 -33.46 17.31 6.82
C CYS A 317 -32.58 16.08 6.63
N HIS A 318 -33.09 15.07 5.93
CA HIS A 318 -32.29 13.90 5.56
C HIS A 318 -31.10 14.29 4.68
N ASP A 319 -31.30 15.11 3.66
CA ASP A 319 -30.22 15.57 2.78
C ASP A 319 -29.14 16.33 3.58
N ALA A 320 -29.54 17.23 4.48
CA ALA A 320 -28.62 17.95 5.35
C ALA A 320 -27.79 17.01 6.23
N VAL A 321 -28.46 16.08 6.93
CA VAL A 321 -27.79 15.08 7.77
C VAL A 321 -26.79 14.25 6.97
N THR A 322 -27.20 13.70 5.82
CA THR A 322 -26.31 12.90 4.98
C THR A 322 -25.11 13.69 4.44
N MET A 323 -25.28 14.98 4.15
CA MET A 323 -24.18 15.81 3.67
C MET A 323 -23.11 16.01 4.75
N ILE A 324 -23.53 16.25 6.00
CA ILE A 324 -22.61 16.34 7.15
C ILE A 324 -21.89 15.01 7.35
N GLU A 325 -22.64 13.90 7.34
CA GLU A 325 -22.07 12.55 7.53
C GLU A 325 -21.02 12.19 6.49
N TYR A 326 -21.22 12.55 5.22
CA TYR A 326 -20.24 12.35 4.16
C TYR A 326 -19.03 13.26 4.32
N GLY A 327 -19.23 14.53 4.71
CA GLY A 327 -18.15 15.47 4.97
C GLY A 327 -17.23 15.04 6.11
N LEU A 328 -17.80 14.41 7.15
CA LEU A 328 -17.06 13.89 8.30
C LEU A 328 -16.54 12.45 8.09
N GLY A 329 -16.85 11.80 6.98
CA GLY A 329 -16.44 10.41 6.71
C GLY A 329 -16.99 9.40 7.73
N MET A 330 -18.21 9.62 8.24
CA MET A 330 -18.79 8.79 9.29
C MET A 330 -18.98 7.34 8.85
N GLY A 331 -18.78 6.41 9.80
CA GLY A 331 -18.79 4.97 9.59
C GLY A 331 -20.16 4.33 9.82
N LEU A 332 -20.23 3.39 10.78
CA LEU A 332 -21.47 2.70 11.12
C LEU A 332 -22.39 3.55 12.00
N ASP A 333 -21.84 4.34 12.91
CA ASP A 333 -22.58 5.26 13.75
C ASP A 333 -22.75 6.59 13.01
N ARG A 334 -24.00 7.06 12.98
CA ARG A 334 -24.49 8.14 12.13
C ARG A 334 -25.12 9.21 13.02
N ILE A 335 -25.46 10.34 12.43
CA ILE A 335 -26.03 11.45 13.20
C ILE A 335 -27.42 11.05 13.65
N ASN A 336 -27.68 11.16 14.96
CA ASN A 336 -29.03 11.18 15.47
C ASN A 336 -29.58 12.63 15.37
N PRO A 337 -30.57 12.92 14.51
CA PRO A 337 -31.10 14.27 14.35
C PRO A 337 -31.81 14.82 15.60
N GLU A 338 -32.14 13.97 16.57
CA GLU A 338 -32.73 14.41 17.85
C GLU A 338 -31.67 14.91 18.85
N ASP A 339 -30.40 14.61 18.61
CA ASP A 339 -29.31 15.07 19.46
C ASP A 339 -29.09 16.59 19.26
N LEU A 340 -29.14 17.31 20.38
CA LEU A 340 -29.03 18.77 20.40
C LEU A 340 -27.66 19.25 19.92
N SER A 341 -26.60 18.43 20.04
CA SER A 341 -25.25 18.83 19.59
C SER A 341 -25.18 19.07 18.08
N TRP A 342 -26.05 18.43 17.30
CA TRP A 342 -26.08 18.54 15.84
C TRP A 342 -27.07 19.58 15.33
N ARG A 343 -27.87 20.18 16.22
CA ARG A 343 -29.01 21.01 15.82
C ARG A 343 -28.60 22.19 14.95
N ASP A 344 -27.63 22.98 15.41
CA ASP A 344 -27.22 24.21 14.72
C ASP A 344 -26.54 23.90 13.38
N GLU A 345 -25.77 22.82 13.33
CA GLU A 345 -25.12 22.37 12.10
C GLU A 345 -26.15 21.88 11.08
N ILE A 346 -27.14 21.10 11.49
CA ILE A 346 -28.24 20.67 10.61
C ILE A 346 -29.02 21.87 10.09
N ILE A 347 -29.30 22.89 10.91
CA ILE A 347 -30.00 24.11 10.46
C ILE A 347 -29.17 24.82 9.39
N ARG A 348 -27.90 25.10 9.68
CA ARG A 348 -26.99 25.78 8.74
C ARG A 348 -26.92 25.05 7.40
N THR A 349 -26.71 23.74 7.44
CA THR A 349 -26.62 22.90 6.24
C THR A 349 -27.95 22.85 5.46
N ARG A 350 -29.11 22.87 6.14
CA ARG A 350 -30.41 22.98 5.45
C ARG A 350 -30.54 24.30 4.70
N ASP A 351 -30.14 25.40 5.31
CA ASP A 351 -30.24 26.74 4.71
C ASP A 351 -29.32 26.86 3.48
N GLU A 352 -28.12 26.29 3.56
CA GLU A 352 -27.20 26.14 2.41
C GLU A 352 -27.84 25.35 1.26
N ILE A 353 -28.48 24.22 1.55
CA ILE A 353 -29.17 23.40 0.53
C ILE A 353 -30.31 24.18 -0.11
N VAL A 354 -31.12 24.89 0.67
CA VAL A 354 -32.25 25.70 0.15
C VAL A 354 -31.73 26.83 -0.73
N LYS A 355 -30.69 27.56 -0.29
CA LYS A 355 -30.05 28.62 -1.06
C LYS A 355 -29.52 28.08 -2.39
N PHE A 356 -28.77 26.98 -2.35
CA PHE A 356 -28.22 26.35 -3.56
C PHE A 356 -29.32 25.91 -4.54
N ARG A 357 -30.39 25.26 -4.06
CA ARG A 357 -31.52 24.82 -4.92
C ARG A 357 -32.28 26.01 -5.52
N SER A 358 -32.43 27.10 -4.77
CA SER A 358 -33.04 28.34 -5.25
C SER A 358 -32.22 28.97 -6.37
N GLU A 359 -30.91 29.10 -6.16
CA GLU A 359 -29.97 29.60 -7.17
C GLU A 359 -29.95 28.73 -8.42
N GLU A 360 -29.94 27.41 -8.28
CA GLU A 360 -29.99 26.48 -9.41
C GLU A 360 -31.30 26.62 -10.20
N THR A 361 -32.43 26.77 -9.51
CA THR A 361 -33.74 26.99 -10.13
C THR A 361 -33.75 28.30 -10.93
N ARG A 362 -33.23 29.39 -10.35
CA ARG A 362 -33.06 30.68 -11.04
C ARG A 362 -32.15 30.55 -12.26
N ARG A 363 -31.00 29.88 -12.14
CA ARG A 363 -30.08 29.62 -13.26
C ARG A 363 -30.76 28.83 -14.39
N ARG A 364 -31.56 27.80 -14.06
CA ARG A 364 -32.31 27.01 -15.05
C ARG A 364 -33.41 27.85 -15.72
N ALA A 365 -34.09 28.71 -14.98
CA ALA A 365 -35.08 29.64 -15.52
C ALA A 365 -34.43 30.65 -16.48
N LEU A 366 -33.30 31.26 -16.10
CA LEU A 366 -32.52 32.16 -16.96
C LEU A 366 -32.06 31.47 -18.24
N ARG A 367 -31.59 30.22 -18.17
CA ARG A 367 -31.22 29.42 -19.35
C ARG A 367 -32.39 29.09 -20.30
N ARG A 368 -33.64 29.31 -19.88
CA ARG A 368 -34.85 29.10 -20.68
C ARG A 368 -35.49 30.41 -21.12
N ALA A 369 -35.09 31.55 -20.53
CA ALA A 369 -35.61 32.86 -20.88
C ALA A 369 -35.19 33.29 -22.30
N PRO A 370 -35.97 34.15 -22.97
CA PRO A 370 -35.57 34.84 -24.20
C PRO A 370 -34.22 35.59 -24.08
N GLU A 371 -33.53 35.82 -25.19
CA GLU A 371 -32.15 36.31 -25.23
C GLU A 371 -32.00 37.76 -24.71
N ASP A 372 -33.02 38.59 -24.95
CA ASP A 372 -33.17 39.95 -24.42
C ASP A 372 -33.23 39.97 -22.88
N VAL A 373 -34.03 39.10 -22.28
CA VAL A 373 -34.15 38.98 -20.81
C VAL A 373 -32.86 38.47 -20.15
N ARG A 374 -32.08 37.62 -20.84
CA ARG A 374 -30.79 37.16 -20.32
C ARG A 374 -29.74 38.26 -20.30
N ARG A 375 -29.79 39.16 -21.28
CA ARG A 375 -28.82 40.25 -21.44
C ARG A 375 -29.02 41.33 -20.39
N GLU A 376 -30.27 41.69 -20.13
CA GLU A 376 -30.67 42.67 -19.10
C GLU A 376 -30.26 42.22 -17.68
N VAL A 377 -30.49 40.95 -17.34
CA VAL A 377 -30.11 40.38 -16.01
C VAL A 377 -28.59 40.27 -15.82
N LEU A 378 -27.82 40.07 -16.90
CA LEU A 378 -26.35 40.04 -16.81
C LEU A 378 -25.78 41.45 -16.62
N GLU A 379 -26.33 42.45 -17.31
CA GLU A 379 -25.95 43.85 -17.19
C GLU A 379 -26.26 44.42 -15.79
N GLU A 380 -27.39 44.04 -15.16
CA GLU A 380 -27.72 44.42 -13.78
C GLU A 380 -26.85 43.73 -12.70
N SER A 381 -26.18 42.61 -13.03
CA SER A 381 -25.34 41.86 -12.09
C SER A 381 -23.87 42.30 -12.05
N GLU A 382 -23.44 43.09 -13.04
CA GLU A 382 -22.10 43.66 -13.17
C GLU A 382 -22.00 45.11 -12.64
N ALA A 383 -23.13 45.73 -12.29
CA ALA A 383 -23.23 47.02 -11.57
C ALA A 383 -23.35 46.79 -10.05
#